data_AF-A0A0F8ZKX8-F1
#
_entry.id   AF-A0A0F8ZKX8-F1
#
_cell.length_a   1.000
_cell.length_b   1.000
_cell.length_c   1.000
_cell.angle_alpha   90.00
_cell.angle_beta   90.00
_cell.angle_gamma   90.00
#
_symmetry.space_group_name_H-M   'P 1'
#
loop_
_entity.id
_entity.type
_entity.pdbx_description
1 polymer ?
#
loop_
_entity_poly.entity_id
_entity_poly.type
_entity_poly.pdbx_seq_one_letter_code
_entity_poly.pdbx_strand_id
1 'polypeptide(L)'
;LSGEPYLSHPLEVADILADMKLDSVSIAAGLLHDVLEDTHATPEEIKNIFGEEVFHIVFGVTKLSTLPLDSSQARQAESIRKMILAMADDIRVILIKLADRLHNMRTIQFHKESKRKEISQETLDIYSPIAARLGIYWIKKV
;
A
#
# COMPACT_ATOMS: atom_id res chain seq x y z
N LEU A 1 -18.32 -7.65 -4.42
CA LEU A 1 -17.86 -7.96 -3.06
C LEU A 1 -17.68 -9.47 -3.04
N SER A 2 -16.44 -9.95 -2.88
CA SER A 2 -16.04 -11.35 -3.07
C SER A 2 -16.66 -12.33 -2.06
N GLY A 3 -17.37 -11.85 -1.03
CA GLY A 3 -17.96 -12.70 0.01
C GLY A 3 -16.92 -13.30 0.97
N GLU A 4 -15.64 -12.98 0.78
CA GLU A 4 -14.59 -13.37 1.72
C GLU A 4 -14.58 -12.46 2.96
N PRO A 5 -14.20 -12.99 4.14
CA PRO A 5 -14.16 -12.20 5.37
C PRO A 5 -13.26 -10.96 5.21
N TYR A 6 -13.69 -9.80 5.72
CA TYR A 6 -12.94 -8.53 5.71
C TYR A 6 -11.46 -8.64 6.14
N LEU A 7 -11.13 -9.64 6.97
CA LEU A 7 -9.77 -9.93 7.41
C LEU A 7 -8.85 -10.51 6.32
N SER A 8 -9.37 -10.98 5.18
CA SER A 8 -8.53 -11.64 4.17
C SER A 8 -7.50 -10.70 3.56
N HIS A 9 -7.89 -9.46 3.25
CA HIS A 9 -6.96 -8.52 2.61
C HIS A 9 -5.79 -8.09 3.52
N PRO A 10 -5.99 -7.55 4.74
CA PRO A 10 -4.87 -7.18 5.60
C PRO A 10 -3.98 -8.38 5.98
N LEU A 11 -4.56 -9.57 6.13
CA LEU A 11 -3.79 -10.80 6.39
C LEU A 11 -2.91 -11.18 5.20
N GLU A 12 -3.43 -11.13 3.97
CA GLU A 12 -2.64 -11.42 2.77
C GLU A 12 -1.54 -10.39 2.55
N VAL A 13 -1.80 -9.11 2.84
CA VAL A 13 -0.75 -8.07 2.80
C VAL A 13 0.35 -8.38 3.83
N ALA A 14 -0.04 -8.73 5.06
CA ALA A 14 0.91 -9.11 6.09
C ALA A 14 1.72 -10.38 5.73
N ASP A 15 1.08 -11.36 5.08
CA ASP A 15 1.72 -12.58 4.60
C ASP A 15 2.76 -12.28 3.51
N ILE A 16 2.42 -11.43 2.54
CA ILE A 16 3.38 -10.94 1.53
C ILE A 16 4.60 -10.28 2.19
N LEU A 17 4.38 -9.44 3.21
CA LEU A 17 5.47 -8.76 3.94
C LEU A 17 6.32 -9.75 4.76
N ALA A 18 5.70 -10.79 5.33
CA ALA A 18 6.39 -11.86 6.06
C ALA A 18 7.21 -12.76 5.11
N ASP A 19 6.71 -13.04 3.91
CA ASP A 19 7.43 -13.73 2.84
C ASP A 19 8.66 -12.95 2.39
N MET A 20 8.54 -11.62 2.34
CA MET A 20 9.63 -10.69 2.10
C MET A 20 10.62 -10.56 3.29
N LYS A 21 10.35 -11.23 4.41
CA LYS A 21 11.17 -11.24 5.64
C LYS A 21 11.38 -9.85 6.25
N LEU A 22 10.35 -8.99 6.18
CA LEU A 22 10.36 -7.73 6.91
C LEU A 22 10.21 -7.96 8.42
N ASP A 23 10.52 -6.92 9.19
CA ASP A 23 10.42 -6.91 10.65
C ASP A 23 8.96 -6.97 11.14
N SER A 24 8.78 -7.32 12.41
CA SER A 24 7.46 -7.41 13.03
C SER A 24 6.69 -6.09 12.99
N VAL A 25 7.40 -4.96 12.98
CA VAL A 25 6.80 -3.61 12.88
C VAL A 25 6.15 -3.42 11.52
N SER A 26 6.83 -3.79 10.42
CA SER A 26 6.24 -3.74 9.07
C SER A 26 5.03 -4.67 8.94
N ILE A 27 5.09 -5.87 9.50
CA ILE A 27 3.98 -6.83 9.46
C ILE A 27 2.78 -6.26 10.23
N ALA A 28 2.99 -5.71 11.43
CA ALA A 28 1.94 -5.06 12.20
C ALA A 28 1.35 -3.86 11.45
N ALA A 29 2.19 -3.02 10.85
CA ALA A 29 1.72 -1.89 10.04
C ALA A 29 0.94 -2.35 8.79
N GLY A 30 1.34 -3.45 8.15
CA GLY A 30 0.60 -4.07 7.05
C GLY A 30 -0.78 -4.59 7.47
N LEU A 31 -0.93 -5.16 8.67
CA LEU A 31 -2.24 -5.54 9.20
C LEU A 31 -3.15 -4.34 9.46
N LEU A 32 -2.56 -3.17 9.76
CA LEU A 32 -3.28 -1.97 10.16
C LEU A 32 -3.43 -0.94 9.03
N HIS A 33 -2.91 -1.22 7.83
CA HIS A 33 -2.65 -0.20 6.83
C HIS A 33 -3.90 0.57 6.36
N ASP A 34 -5.06 -0.09 6.31
CA ASP A 34 -6.34 0.51 5.93
C ASP A 34 -7.24 0.86 7.13
N VAL A 35 -6.79 0.59 8.36
CA VAL A 35 -7.62 0.76 9.57
C VAL A 35 -8.06 2.22 9.77
N LEU A 36 -7.20 3.19 9.45
CA LEU A 36 -7.54 4.61 9.53
C LEU A 36 -8.50 5.08 8.42
N GLU A 37 -8.59 4.34 7.30
CA GLU A 37 -9.44 4.69 6.16
C GLU A 37 -10.82 4.01 6.26
N ASP A 38 -10.85 2.75 6.69
CA ASP A 38 -12.03 1.89 6.65
C ASP A 38 -12.79 1.77 7.98
N THR A 39 -12.22 2.28 9.08
CA THR A 39 -12.81 2.11 10.42
C THR A 39 -12.91 3.43 11.19
N HIS A 40 -13.45 3.38 12.41
CA HIS A 40 -13.51 4.52 13.32
C HIS A 40 -12.27 4.69 14.20
N ALA A 41 -11.22 3.89 13.97
CA ALA A 41 -9.98 4.00 14.71
C ALA A 41 -9.30 5.36 14.49
N THR A 42 -8.65 5.85 15.53
CA THR A 42 -7.97 7.14 15.54
C THR A 42 -6.45 6.97 15.45
N PRO A 43 -5.73 7.95 14.88
CA PRO A 43 -4.27 8.03 14.93
C PRO A 43 -3.69 7.80 16.35
N GLU A 44 -4.33 8.38 17.35
CA GLU A 44 -3.95 8.30 18.76
C GLU A 44 -4.10 6.88 19.31
N GLU A 45 -5.16 6.16 18.96
CA GLU A 45 -5.35 4.76 19.35
C GLU A 45 -4.24 3.86 18.80
N ILE A 46 -3.87 4.03 17.53
CA ILE A 46 -2.77 3.25 16.92
C ILE A 46 -1.46 3.53 17.66
N LYS A 47 -1.15 4.80 17.92
CA LYS A 47 0.06 5.19 18.65
C LYS A 47 0.08 4.63 20.07
N ASN A 48 -1.04 4.65 20.78
CA ASN A 48 -1.13 4.18 22.16
C ASN A 48 -1.05 2.65 22.29
N ILE A 49 -1.61 1.91 21.33
CA ILE A 49 -1.67 0.43 21.38
C ILE A 49 -0.42 -0.21 20.77
N PHE A 50 0.06 0.31 19.64
CA PHE A 50 1.14 -0.32 18.85
C PHE A 50 2.47 0.45 18.90
N GLY A 51 2.48 1.63 19.52
CA GLY A 51 3.67 2.47 19.66
C GLY A 51 3.89 3.43 18.50
N GLU A 52 4.89 4.30 18.67
CA GLU A 52 5.17 5.40 17.75
C GLU A 52 5.65 4.94 16.37
N GLU A 53 6.41 3.84 16.31
CA GLU A 53 6.98 3.35 15.07
C GLU A 53 5.92 2.77 14.13
N VAL A 54 5.03 1.90 14.64
CA VAL A 54 3.90 1.37 13.86
C VAL A 54 2.97 2.50 13.42
N PHE A 55 2.67 3.44 14.32
CA PHE A 55 1.87 4.61 14.00
C PHE A 55 2.47 5.43 12.85
N HIS A 56 3.77 5.72 12.91
CA HIS A 56 4.47 6.49 11.88
C HIS A 56 4.31 5.85 10.50
N ILE A 57 4.49 4.54 10.40
CA ILE A 57 4.36 3.80 9.14
C ILE A 57 2.90 3.78 8.65
N VAL A 58 1.94 3.39 9.50
CA VAL A 58 0.52 3.33 9.12
C VAL A 58 0.02 4.70 8.64
N PHE A 59 0.36 5.75 9.37
CA PHE A 59 0.01 7.11 8.99
C PHE A 59 0.68 7.55 7.69
N GLY A 60 1.93 7.15 7.45
CA GLY A 60 2.62 7.34 6.17
C GLY A 60 1.90 6.65 5.02
N VAL A 61 1.43 5.42 5.22
CA VAL A 61 0.68 4.65 4.22
C VAL A 61 -0.65 5.33 3.87
N THR A 62 -1.44 5.72 4.88
CA THR A 62 -2.71 6.44 4.67
C THR A 62 -2.53 7.76 3.95
N LYS A 63 -1.51 8.55 4.33
CA LYS A 63 -1.22 9.82 3.65
C LYS A 63 -0.89 9.64 2.18
N LEU A 64 -0.14 8.59 1.83
CA LEU A 64 0.15 8.28 0.44
C LEU A 64 -1.12 7.94 -0.36
N SER A 65 -2.08 7.23 0.23
CA SER A 65 -3.37 6.93 -0.41
C SER A 65 -4.16 8.20 -0.77
N THR A 66 -4.06 9.26 0.06
CA THR A 66 -4.85 10.49 -0.10
C THR A 66 -4.30 11.48 -1.14
N LEU A 67 -3.13 11.23 -1.72
CA LEU A 67 -2.54 12.14 -2.69
C LEU A 67 -3.27 12.05 -4.04
N PRO A 68 -3.78 13.15 -4.61
CA PRO A 68 -4.51 13.12 -5.87
C PRO A 68 -3.60 12.62 -7.01
N LEU A 69 -4.05 11.56 -7.69
CA LEU A 69 -3.38 10.95 -8.83
C LEU A 69 -4.06 11.40 -10.12
N ASP A 70 -3.66 12.56 -10.64
CA ASP A 70 -4.19 13.11 -11.89
C ASP A 70 -3.39 12.66 -13.13
N SER A 71 -4.09 12.45 -14.24
CA SER A 71 -3.59 11.80 -15.47
C SER A 71 -2.75 12.69 -16.42
N SER A 72 -1.98 13.64 -15.89
CA SER A 72 -1.00 14.39 -16.70
C SER A 72 0.41 13.84 -16.45
N GLN A 73 1.21 13.67 -17.49
CA GLN A 73 2.59 13.18 -17.41
C GLN A 73 3.46 13.99 -16.42
N ALA A 74 3.25 15.30 -16.31
CA ALA A 74 3.93 16.15 -15.33
C ALA A 74 3.46 15.90 -13.88
N ARG A 75 2.18 15.57 -13.68
CA ARG A 75 1.64 15.23 -12.36
C ARG A 75 2.03 13.82 -11.94
N GLN A 76 2.15 12.88 -12.88
CA GLN A 76 2.69 11.54 -12.63
C GLN A 76 4.14 11.62 -12.10
N ALA A 77 4.98 12.47 -12.70
CA ALA A 77 6.33 12.72 -12.20
C ALA A 77 6.33 13.31 -10.78
N GLU A 78 5.40 14.22 -10.47
CA GLU A 78 5.25 14.80 -9.15
C GLU A 78 4.73 13.80 -8.10
N SER A 79 3.78 12.92 -8.45
CA SER A 79 3.33 11.83 -7.59
C SER A 79 4.47 10.85 -7.31
N ILE A 80 5.26 10.49 -8.32
CA ILE A 80 6.47 9.67 -8.15
C ILE A 80 7.48 10.39 -7.24
N ARG A 81 7.69 11.69 -7.41
CA ARG A 81 8.60 12.49 -6.56
C ARG A 81 8.14 12.51 -5.10
N LYS A 82 6.83 12.67 -4.86
CA LYS A 82 6.24 12.62 -3.50
C LYS A 82 6.35 11.23 -2.88
N MET A 83 6.11 10.17 -3.66
CA MET A 83 6.36 8.80 -3.20
C MET A 83 7.83 8.60 -2.83
N ILE A 84 8.78 9.06 -3.65
CA ILE A 84 10.22 8.99 -3.34
C ILE A 84 10.55 9.77 -2.05
N LEU A 85 9.93 10.92 -1.82
CA LEU A 85 10.13 11.68 -0.58
C LEU A 85 9.55 10.98 0.65
N ALA A 86 8.38 10.35 0.53
CA ALA A 86 7.82 9.53 1.61
C ALA A 86 8.67 8.28 1.88
N MET A 87 9.23 7.67 0.83
CA MET A 87 10.17 6.56 0.92
C MET A 87 11.50 6.94 1.58
N ALA A 88 11.92 8.20 1.46
CA ALA A 88 13.14 8.70 2.06
C ALA A 88 13.04 8.80 3.60
N ASP A 89 11.82 8.91 4.13
CA ASP A 89 11.55 8.94 5.58
C ASP A 89 11.50 7.51 6.16
N ASP A 90 10.69 6.63 5.55
CA ASP A 90 10.67 5.21 5.90
C ASP A 90 10.32 4.34 4.68
N ILE A 91 11.26 3.48 4.26
CA ILE A 91 11.08 2.57 3.12
C ILE A 91 9.96 1.54 3.36
N ARG A 92 9.63 1.22 4.61
CA ARG A 92 8.59 0.24 4.95
C ARG A 92 7.21 0.68 4.45
N VAL A 93 6.96 1.99 4.41
CA VAL A 93 5.71 2.58 3.91
C VAL A 93 5.46 2.19 2.44
N ILE A 94 6.48 2.29 1.57
CA ILE A 94 6.30 1.91 0.17
C ILE A 94 6.19 0.39 0.00
N LEU A 95 6.93 -0.39 0.81
CA LEU A 95 6.87 -1.85 0.73
C LEU A 95 5.46 -2.36 1.08
N ILE A 96 4.81 -1.76 2.07
CA ILE A 96 3.41 -2.04 2.42
C ILE A 96 2.48 -1.67 1.27
N LYS A 97 2.61 -0.48 0.67
CA LYS A 97 1.77 -0.12 -0.49
C LYS A 97 1.99 -0.99 -1.72
N LEU A 98 3.21 -1.46 -1.93
CA LEU A 98 3.54 -2.41 -2.99
C LEU A 98 2.91 -3.79 -2.72
N ALA A 99 2.89 -4.24 -1.46
CA ALA A 99 2.23 -5.49 -1.05
C ALA A 99 0.69 -5.40 -1.18
N ASP A 100 0.09 -4.31 -0.70
CA ASP A 100 -1.32 -3.96 -0.90
C ASP A 100 -1.67 -3.99 -2.39
N ARG A 101 -0.92 -3.26 -3.22
CA ARG A 101 -1.16 -3.24 -4.67
C ARG A 101 -1.03 -4.60 -5.33
N LEU A 102 -0.05 -5.41 -4.92
CA LEU A 102 0.13 -6.78 -5.40
C LEU A 102 -1.12 -7.63 -5.10
N HIS A 103 -1.63 -7.58 -3.87
CA HIS A 103 -2.85 -8.28 -3.51
C HIS A 103 -4.06 -7.79 -4.32
N ASN A 104 -4.21 -6.47 -4.51
CA ASN A 104 -5.30 -5.90 -5.31
C ASN A 104 -5.26 -6.35 -6.77
N MET A 105 -4.06 -6.50 -7.33
CA MET A 105 -3.90 -7.06 -8.68
C MET A 105 -4.23 -8.57 -8.72
N ARG A 106 -3.89 -9.34 -7.68
CA ARG A 106 -4.26 -10.77 -7.58
C ARG A 106 -5.77 -11.00 -7.45
N THR A 107 -6.47 -10.06 -6.80
CA THR A 107 -7.92 -10.14 -6.55
C THR A 107 -8.76 -9.27 -7.49
N ILE A 108 -8.13 -8.65 -8.50
CA ILE A 108 -8.74 -7.67 -9.42
C ILE A 108 -10.03 -8.18 -10.10
N GLN A 109 -10.12 -9.49 -10.34
CA GLN A 109 -11.27 -10.13 -10.99
C GLN A 109 -12.59 -9.97 -10.22
N PHE A 110 -12.53 -9.71 -8.90
CA PHE A 110 -13.72 -9.51 -8.06
C PHE A 110 -14.23 -8.06 -8.07
N HIS A 111 -13.51 -7.14 -8.71
CA HIS A 111 -13.90 -5.74 -8.86
C HIS A 111 -14.71 -5.49 -10.15
N LYS A 112 -15.53 -4.44 -10.15
CA LYS A 112 -16.23 -3.95 -11.35
C LYS A 112 -15.23 -3.48 -12.41
N GLU A 113 -15.61 -3.57 -13.68
CA GLU A 113 -14.74 -3.23 -14.81
C GLU A 113 -14.09 -1.84 -14.71
N SER A 114 -14.83 -0.83 -14.25
CA SER A 114 -14.30 0.52 -14.03
C SER A 114 -13.14 0.54 -13.04
N LYS A 115 -13.32 -0.11 -11.88
CA LYS A 115 -12.30 -0.18 -10.83
C LYS A 115 -11.11 -1.05 -11.26
N ARG A 116 -11.34 -2.10 -12.05
CA ARG A 116 -10.26 -2.91 -12.66
C ARG A 116 -9.36 -2.05 -13.55
N LYS A 117 -9.95 -1.24 -14.44
CA LYS A 117 -9.18 -0.33 -15.31
C LYS A 117 -8.37 0.67 -14.50
N GLU A 118 -8.98 1.27 -13.48
CA GLU A 118 -8.31 2.21 -12.57
C GLU A 118 -7.10 1.58 -11.86
N ILE A 119 -7.30 0.44 -11.18
CA ILE A 119 -6.24 -0.28 -10.46
C ILE A 119 -5.11 -0.70 -11.40
N SER A 120 -5.43 -1.24 -12.57
CA SER A 120 -4.43 -1.65 -13.57
C SER A 120 -3.62 -0.48 -14.11
N GLN A 121 -4.29 0.63 -14.44
CA GLN A 121 -3.62 1.81 -14.98
C GLN A 121 -2.68 2.41 -13.93
N GLU A 122 -3.15 2.55 -12.69
CA GLU A 122 -2.33 3.04 -11.57
C GLU A 122 -1.12 2.13 -11.31
N THR A 123 -1.30 0.80 -11.41
CA THR A 123 -0.21 -0.18 -11.26
C THR A 123 0.88 0.03 -12.31
N LEU A 124 0.50 0.21 -13.57
CA LEU A 124 1.44 0.40 -14.67
C LEU A 124 2.14 1.76 -14.61
N ASP A 125 1.41 2.80 -14.24
CA ASP A 125 1.88 4.18 -14.27
C ASP A 125 2.75 4.55 -13.07
N ILE A 126 2.53 3.90 -11.93
CA ILE A 126 3.12 4.32 -10.66
C ILE A 126 3.90 3.19 -10.00
N TYR A 127 3.21 2.13 -9.60
CA TYR A 127 3.79 1.12 -8.73
C TYR A 127 4.84 0.26 -9.44
N SER A 128 4.60 -0.10 -10.71
CA SER A 128 5.55 -0.87 -11.52
C SER A 128 6.89 -0.13 -11.74
N PRO A 129 6.90 1.15 -12.15
CA PRO A 129 8.13 1.95 -12.19
C PRO A 129 8.86 2.06 -10.85
N ILE A 130 8.14 2.21 -9.74
CA ILE A 130 8.75 2.31 -8.40
C ILE A 130 9.37 0.98 -8.00
N ALA A 131 8.65 -0.13 -8.14
CA ALA A 131 9.16 -1.47 -7.87
C ALA A 131 10.43 -1.77 -8.69
N ALA A 132 10.44 -1.40 -9.98
CA ALA A 132 11.60 -1.57 -10.84
C ALA A 132 12.83 -0.79 -10.35
N ARG A 133 12.64 0.46 -9.88
CA ARG A 133 13.74 1.29 -9.35
C ARG A 133 14.29 0.76 -8.03
N LEU A 134 13.46 0.12 -7.22
CA LEU A 134 13.85 -0.50 -5.97
C LEU A 134 14.47 -1.90 -6.14
N GLY A 135 14.54 -2.42 -7.37
CA GLY A 135 14.99 -3.79 -7.62
C GLY A 135 14.00 -4.85 -7.11
N ILE A 136 12.75 -4.47 -6.91
CA ILE A 136 11.66 -5.32 -6.40
C ILE A 136 10.97 -6.00 -7.59
N TYR A 137 11.52 -7.12 -8.05
CA TYR A 137 11.05 -7.79 -9.26
C TYR A 137 9.89 -8.77 -9.06
N TRP A 138 9.49 -9.06 -7.82
CA TRP A 138 8.37 -9.99 -7.54
C TRP A 138 7.00 -9.43 -7.90
N ILE A 139 6.83 -8.10 -7.93
CA ILE A 139 5.61 -7.45 -8.46
C ILE A 139 5.42 -7.71 -9.96
N LYS A 140 6.49 -8.02 -10.70
CA LYS A 140 6.45 -8.20 -12.14
C LYS A 140 5.80 -9.52 -12.59
N LYS A 141 5.50 -10.43 -11.64
CA LYS A 141 4.91 -11.74 -11.92
C LYS A 141 3.37 -11.78 -11.84
N VAL A 142 2.70 -10.63 -11.88
CA VAL A 142 1.23 -10.52 -11.91
C VAL A 142 0.75 -10.23 -13.32
#